data_AF-A0A424L324-F1
#
_entry.id   AF-A0A424L324-F1
#
_cell.length_a   1.000
_cell.length_b   1.000
_cell.length_c   1.000
_cell.angle_alpha   90.00
_cell.angle_beta   90.00
_cell.angle_gamma   90.00
#
_symmetry.space_group_name_H-M   'P 1'
#
loop_
_entity.id
_entity.type
_entity.pdbx_description
1 polymer ?
#
loop_
_entity_poly.entity_id
_entity_poly.type
_entity_poly.pdbx_seq_one_letter_code
_entity_poly.pdbx_strand_id
1 'polypeptide(L)'
;MSRDESTSARVVVRDEGSEDHADIHEVTRLAFIGQPYSDGDEPELIDRLRAEGALKLSLVPLSVIPSRQGQGIGSRLIELGLGRIKAMGAMGCIPTGNPDYYSRFGFVLAPEHCPKNEPPEYCMLKLLQSEKPEGRFSFRQPFYSQDTDNG
;
A
#
# COMPACT_ATOMS: atom_id res chain seq x y z
N MET A 1 18.88 33.18 22.92
CA MET A 1 17.97 32.17 23.50
C MET A 1 18.10 30.93 22.66
N SER A 2 18.40 29.83 23.34
CA SER A 2 18.94 28.57 22.81
C SER A 2 17.90 27.77 22.04
N ARG A 3 18.39 26.99 21.08
CA ARG A 3 17.67 26.13 20.12
C ARG A 3 16.69 25.17 20.80
N ASP A 4 15.54 25.00 20.16
CA ASP A 4 14.79 23.74 20.21
C ASP A 4 14.95 23.05 18.84
N GLU A 5 16.06 22.33 18.67
CA GLU A 5 16.19 21.33 17.61
C GLU A 5 15.29 20.15 18.00
N SER A 6 14.01 20.24 17.59
CA SER A 6 13.07 19.14 17.64
C SER A 6 13.74 17.90 17.03
N THR A 7 14.04 16.93 17.88
CA THR A 7 14.77 15.72 17.50
C THR A 7 13.85 14.85 16.67
N SER A 8 13.84 15.10 15.35
CA SER A 8 13.21 14.20 14.38
C SER A 8 13.91 12.85 14.48
N ALA A 9 13.23 11.84 15.00
CA ALA A 9 13.74 10.49 15.06
C ALA A 9 14.14 10.04 13.65
N ARG A 10 15.38 9.60 13.48
CA ARG A 10 15.89 9.14 12.19
C ARG A 10 15.12 7.90 11.75
N VAL A 11 14.28 8.04 10.72
CA VAL A 11 13.56 6.92 10.10
C VAL A 11 14.54 6.15 9.22
N VAL A 12 14.67 4.85 9.46
CA VAL A 12 15.48 3.93 8.64
C VAL A 12 14.53 3.02 7.87
N VAL A 13 14.67 3.01 6.54
CA VAL A 13 13.95 2.07 5.67
C VAL A 13 14.91 0.96 5.26
N ARG A 14 14.52 -0.29 5.51
CA ARG A 14 15.26 -1.50 5.13
C ARG A 14 14.28 -2.57 4.67
N ASP A 15 14.78 -3.63 4.08
CA ASP A 15 13.96 -4.81 3.79
C ASP A 15 13.54 -5.47 5.11
N GLU A 16 12.34 -6.07 5.12
CA GLU A 16 11.84 -6.84 6.26
C GLU A 16 12.65 -8.12 6.47
N GLY A 17 12.85 -8.47 7.73
CA GLY A 17 13.31 -9.78 8.20
C GLY A 17 12.17 -10.54 8.87
N SER A 18 12.35 -11.84 9.14
CA SER A 18 11.30 -12.64 9.76
C SER A 18 10.95 -12.22 11.19
N GLU A 19 11.89 -11.55 11.86
CA GLU A 19 11.70 -10.92 13.15
C GLU A 19 10.70 -9.76 13.11
N ASP A 20 10.49 -9.12 11.96
CA ASP A 20 9.61 -7.95 11.84
C ASP A 20 8.14 -8.34 11.63
N HIS A 21 7.85 -9.60 11.27
CA HIS A 21 6.51 -9.98 10.79
C HIS A 21 5.40 -9.68 11.81
N ALA A 22 5.65 -9.97 13.09
CA ALA A 22 4.67 -9.72 14.15
C ALA A 22 4.41 -8.22 14.36
N ASP A 23 5.47 -7.41 14.32
CA ASP A 23 5.37 -5.96 14.45
C ASP A 23 4.68 -5.34 13.23
N ILE A 24 4.99 -5.83 12.02
CA ILE A 24 4.34 -5.40 10.78
C ILE A 24 2.84 -5.72 10.82
N HIS A 25 2.47 -6.93 11.23
CA HIS A 25 1.08 -7.33 11.38
C HIS A 25 0.32 -6.38 12.32
N GLU A 26 0.89 -6.10 13.50
CA GLU A 26 0.25 -5.20 14.49
C GLU A 26 0.17 -3.76 14.01
N VAL A 27 1.23 -3.23 13.38
CA VAL A 27 1.24 -1.88 12.80
C VAL A 27 0.18 -1.75 11.70
N THR A 28 0.04 -2.75 10.85
CA THR A 28 -0.99 -2.77 9.81
C THR A 28 -2.38 -2.81 10.41
N ARG A 29 -2.62 -3.69 11.38
CA ARG A 29 -3.92 -3.77 12.08
C ARG A 29 -4.30 -2.43 12.70
N LEU A 30 -3.36 -1.77 13.37
CA LEU A 30 -3.59 -0.46 14.01
C LEU A 30 -3.78 0.68 13.00
N ALA A 31 -3.19 0.58 11.81
CA ALA A 31 -3.31 1.62 10.78
C ALA A 31 -4.65 1.53 10.03
N PHE A 32 -5.21 0.32 9.88
CA PHE A 32 -6.39 0.08 9.05
C PHE A 32 -7.70 -0.12 9.85
N ILE A 33 -7.62 -0.44 11.15
CA ILE A 33 -8.83 -0.60 11.98
C ILE A 33 -9.76 0.62 11.92
N GLY A 34 -11.01 0.38 11.50
CA GLY A 34 -12.06 1.39 11.43
C GLY A 34 -11.92 2.42 10.29
N GLN A 35 -11.04 2.18 9.31
CA GLN A 35 -10.97 3.01 8.10
C GLN A 35 -12.15 2.69 7.16
N PRO A 36 -12.80 3.69 6.54
CA PRO A 36 -14.00 3.48 5.72
C PRO A 36 -13.75 2.78 4.37
N TYR A 37 -12.48 2.61 3.99
CA TYR A 37 -12.03 1.98 2.75
C TYR A 37 -11.29 0.66 3.00
N SER A 38 -11.50 0.06 4.17
CA SER A 38 -10.79 -1.12 4.66
C SER A 38 -11.76 -2.09 5.31
N ASP A 39 -11.62 -3.37 4.98
CA ASP A 39 -12.34 -4.46 5.64
C ASP A 39 -11.53 -5.03 6.83
N GLY A 40 -10.33 -4.49 7.09
CA GLY A 40 -9.47 -4.85 8.21
C GLY A 40 -8.66 -6.14 8.02
N ASP A 41 -8.66 -6.74 6.83
CA ASP A 41 -7.96 -7.98 6.50
C ASP A 41 -6.53 -7.76 6.00
N GLU A 42 -6.04 -6.52 6.02
CA GLU A 42 -4.72 -6.15 5.51
C GLU A 42 -3.56 -6.89 6.21
N PRO A 43 -3.58 -7.14 7.53
CA PRO A 43 -2.56 -7.96 8.18
C PRO A 43 -2.54 -9.39 7.64
N GLU A 44 -3.71 -9.99 7.47
CA GLU A 44 -3.86 -11.35 6.92
C GLU A 44 -3.44 -11.40 5.45
N LEU A 45 -3.74 -10.37 4.66
CA LEU A 45 -3.29 -10.25 3.28
C LEU A 45 -1.75 -10.22 3.19
N ILE A 46 -1.08 -9.47 4.05
CA ILE A 46 0.39 -9.48 4.12
C ILE A 46 0.89 -10.90 4.38
N ASP A 47 0.30 -11.58 5.35
CA ASP A 47 0.73 -12.92 5.74
C ASP A 47 0.52 -13.93 4.60
N ARG A 48 -0.60 -13.85 3.86
CA ARG A 48 -0.85 -14.65 2.64
C ARG A 48 0.19 -14.37 1.56
N LEU A 49 0.41 -13.10 1.22
CA LEU A 49 1.38 -12.70 0.21
C LEU A 49 2.80 -13.14 0.56
N ARG A 50 3.13 -13.13 1.85
CA ARG A 50 4.42 -13.59 2.35
C ARG A 50 4.57 -15.10 2.21
N ALA A 51 3.56 -15.87 2.62
CA ALA A 51 3.54 -17.32 2.49
C ALA A 51 3.68 -17.80 1.03
N GLU A 52 3.14 -17.03 0.08
CA GLU A 52 3.25 -17.31 -1.37
C GLU A 52 4.53 -16.76 -2.03
N GLY A 53 5.40 -16.06 -1.28
CA GLY A 53 6.57 -15.38 -1.83
C GLY A 53 6.24 -14.21 -2.77
N ALA A 54 4.98 -13.75 -2.75
CA ALA A 54 4.45 -12.70 -3.61
C ALA A 54 4.54 -11.28 -3.01
N LEU A 55 4.86 -11.15 -1.71
CA LEU A 55 4.90 -9.87 -1.00
C LEU A 55 5.85 -8.84 -1.66
N LYS A 56 6.97 -9.29 -2.24
CA LYS A 56 7.93 -8.42 -2.95
C LYS A 56 7.36 -7.73 -4.19
N LEU A 57 6.27 -8.25 -4.75
CA LEU A 57 5.58 -7.69 -5.92
C LEU A 57 4.41 -6.79 -5.51
N SER A 58 4.07 -6.72 -4.22
CA SER A 58 2.99 -5.90 -3.69
C SER A 58 3.53 -4.59 -3.10
N LEU A 59 2.89 -3.47 -3.44
CA LEU A 59 3.14 -2.18 -2.79
C LEU A 59 2.22 -1.97 -1.58
N VAL A 60 1.36 -2.92 -1.25
CA VAL A 60 0.27 -2.75 -0.28
C VAL A 60 0.25 -3.86 0.75
N PRO A 61 -0.19 -3.55 1.98
CA PRO A 61 -0.64 -2.25 2.48
C PRO A 61 0.52 -1.32 2.91
N LEU A 62 0.27 -0.01 2.91
CA LEU A 62 1.19 0.98 3.46
C LEU A 62 0.68 1.47 4.80
N SER A 63 1.44 1.17 5.85
CA SER A 63 0.99 1.37 7.23
C SER A 63 1.95 2.28 7.99
N VAL A 64 1.42 3.27 8.69
CA VAL A 64 2.14 4.07 9.69
C VAL A 64 1.24 4.17 10.91
N ILE A 65 1.76 3.79 12.08
CA ILE A 65 1.01 3.88 13.33
C ILE A 65 0.46 5.30 13.54
N PRO A 66 -0.76 5.46 14.08
CA PRO A 66 -1.41 6.77 14.18
C PRO A 66 -0.54 7.86 14.82
N SER A 67 0.21 7.53 15.89
CA SER A 67 1.10 8.46 16.61
C SER A 67 2.32 8.94 15.80
N ARG A 68 2.60 8.33 14.64
CA ARG A 68 3.72 8.66 13.74
C ARG A 68 3.27 9.20 12.38
N GLN A 69 1.96 9.34 12.15
CA GLN A 69 1.43 9.94 10.93
C GLN A 69 1.78 11.43 10.84
N GLY A 70 1.71 12.00 9.64
CA GLY A 70 2.04 13.42 9.40
C GLY A 70 3.54 13.77 9.43
N GLN A 71 4.42 12.78 9.65
CA GLN A 71 5.87 12.99 9.74
C GLN A 71 6.64 12.65 8.44
N GLY A 72 5.92 12.43 7.33
CA GLY A 72 6.53 12.10 6.01
C GLY A 72 6.99 10.65 5.85
N ILE A 73 6.80 9.78 6.85
CA ILE A 73 7.16 8.34 6.80
C ILE A 73 6.45 7.65 5.64
N GLY A 74 5.12 7.78 5.56
CA GLY A 74 4.32 7.19 4.49
C GLY A 74 4.76 7.65 3.10
N SER A 75 5.07 8.95 2.95
CA SER A 75 5.56 9.50 1.69
C SER A 75 6.87 8.84 1.25
N ARG A 76 7.79 8.66 2.20
CA ARG A 76 9.07 8.00 1.90
C ARG A 76 8.88 6.54 1.49
N LEU A 77 7.96 5.82 2.13
CA LEU A 77 7.64 4.44 1.77
C LEU A 77 7.03 4.34 0.37
N ILE A 78 6.07 5.22 0.02
CA ILE A 78 5.48 5.30 -1.33
C ILE A 78 6.57 5.51 -2.38
N GLU A 79 7.42 6.53 -2.21
CA GLU A 79 8.45 6.88 -3.20
C GLU A 79 9.43 5.74 -3.45
N LEU A 80 9.91 5.12 -2.37
CA LEU A 80 10.83 3.98 -2.46
C LEU A 80 10.18 2.77 -3.12
N GLY A 81 8.96 2.44 -2.74
CA GLY A 81 8.25 1.31 -3.29
C GLY A 81 7.89 1.52 -4.77
N LEU A 82 7.43 2.71 -5.16
CA LEU A 82 7.19 3.08 -6.57
C LEU A 82 8.47 2.94 -7.41
N GLY A 83 9.61 3.40 -6.88
CA GLY A 83 10.91 3.25 -7.54
C GLY A 83 11.29 1.79 -7.77
N ARG A 84 11.06 0.93 -6.76
CA ARG A 84 11.34 -0.51 -6.83
C ARG A 84 10.48 -1.21 -7.89
N ILE A 85 9.15 -1.07 -7.82
CA ILE A 85 8.27 -1.76 -8.77
C ILE A 85 8.47 -1.24 -10.20
N LYS A 86 8.78 0.05 -10.38
CA LYS A 86 9.17 0.60 -11.68
C LYS A 86 10.45 -0.05 -12.23
N ALA A 87 11.48 -0.21 -11.40
CA ALA A 87 12.73 -0.86 -11.80
C ALA A 87 12.55 -2.36 -12.16
N MET A 88 11.51 -3.00 -11.60
CA MET A 88 11.12 -4.37 -11.94
C MET A 88 10.27 -4.48 -13.22
N GLY A 89 10.00 -3.36 -13.90
CA GLY A 89 9.22 -3.33 -15.13
C GLY A 89 7.70 -3.21 -14.91
N ALA A 90 7.24 -2.83 -13.71
CA ALA A 90 5.82 -2.57 -13.49
C ALA A 90 5.34 -1.39 -14.37
N MET A 91 4.21 -1.59 -15.05
CA MET A 91 3.60 -0.57 -15.93
C MET A 91 2.83 0.48 -15.13
N GLY A 92 2.26 0.09 -13.99
CA GLY A 92 1.48 0.95 -13.13
C GLY A 92 1.26 0.36 -11.74
N CYS A 93 0.66 1.16 -10.86
CA CYS A 93 0.28 0.78 -9.50
C CYS A 93 -1.15 1.25 -9.24
N ILE A 94 -1.97 0.35 -8.68
CA ILE A 94 -3.37 0.62 -8.34
C ILE A 94 -3.58 0.37 -6.84
N PRO A 95 -3.49 1.40 -5.98
CA PRO A 95 -3.90 1.29 -4.59
C PRO A 95 -5.38 1.64 -4.40
N THR A 96 -5.99 1.04 -3.38
CA THR A 96 -7.20 1.59 -2.74
C THR A 96 -6.77 2.47 -1.56
N GLY A 97 -7.29 3.69 -1.47
CA GLY A 97 -7.18 4.54 -0.28
C GLY A 97 -7.44 6.02 -0.55
N ASN A 98 -7.07 6.88 0.41
CA ASN A 98 -7.46 8.30 0.41
C ASN A 98 -6.90 9.09 -0.80
N PRO A 99 -7.75 9.65 -1.69
CA PRO A 99 -7.31 10.42 -2.86
C PRO A 99 -6.45 11.65 -2.53
N ASP A 100 -6.71 12.35 -1.42
CA ASP A 100 -5.94 13.54 -1.00
C ASP A 100 -4.51 13.19 -0.58
N TYR A 101 -4.29 11.94 -0.17
CA TYR A 101 -2.97 11.43 0.13
C TYR A 101 -2.24 10.99 -1.15
N TYR A 102 -2.87 10.12 -1.95
CA TYR A 102 -2.23 9.51 -3.12
C TYR A 102 -2.02 10.49 -4.28
N SER A 103 -2.88 11.50 -4.45
CA SER A 103 -2.75 12.53 -5.50
C SER A 103 -1.41 13.27 -5.45
N ARG A 104 -0.80 13.41 -4.26
CA ARG A 104 0.51 14.03 -4.05
C ARG A 104 1.65 13.31 -4.77
N PHE A 105 1.48 12.02 -5.03
CA PHE A 105 2.45 11.20 -5.75
C PHE A 105 2.09 11.02 -7.23
N GLY A 106 1.10 11.77 -7.73
CA GLY A 106 0.64 11.71 -9.12
C GLY A 106 -0.15 10.45 -9.45
N PHE A 107 -0.88 9.91 -8.47
CA PHE A 107 -1.99 9.00 -8.73
C PHE A 107 -3.25 9.79 -9.11
N VAL A 108 -4.11 9.18 -9.91
CA VAL A 108 -5.42 9.74 -10.30
C VAL A 108 -6.51 8.73 -9.97
N LEU A 109 -7.74 9.20 -9.72
CA LEU A 109 -8.89 8.31 -9.56
C LEU A 109 -9.05 7.44 -10.82
N ALA A 110 -9.31 6.16 -10.60
CA ALA A 110 -9.45 5.16 -11.66
C ALA A 110 -10.57 4.15 -11.31
N PRO A 111 -11.81 4.61 -11.10
CA PRO A 111 -12.94 3.73 -10.75
C PRO A 111 -13.19 2.65 -11.80
N GLU A 112 -12.87 2.91 -13.07
CA GLU A 112 -13.00 1.95 -14.18
C GLU A 112 -12.03 0.76 -14.09
N HIS A 113 -10.97 0.90 -13.29
CA HIS A 113 -9.96 -0.13 -13.06
C HIS A 113 -10.08 -0.77 -11.67
N CYS A 114 -11.09 -0.37 -10.90
CA CYS A 114 -11.33 -0.85 -9.55
C CYS A 114 -11.74 -2.33 -9.54
N PRO A 115 -11.17 -3.15 -8.65
CA PRO A 115 -11.71 -4.46 -8.34
C PRO A 115 -13.16 -4.37 -7.89
N LYS A 116 -13.94 -5.42 -8.15
CA LYS A 116 -15.38 -5.44 -7.85
C LYS A 116 -15.71 -5.27 -6.36
N ASN A 117 -14.81 -5.69 -5.47
CA ASN A 117 -15.01 -5.67 -4.03
C ASN A 117 -14.42 -4.43 -3.36
N GLU A 118 -13.85 -3.53 -4.14
CA GLU A 118 -13.18 -2.33 -3.64
C GLU A 118 -14.06 -1.10 -3.91
N PRO A 119 -14.09 -0.12 -3.01
CA PRO A 119 -14.88 1.09 -3.21
C PRO A 119 -14.24 1.95 -4.32
N PRO A 120 -14.93 2.16 -5.46
CA PRO A 120 -14.36 2.79 -6.65
C PRO A 120 -13.88 4.23 -6.44
N GLU A 121 -14.45 4.94 -5.47
CA GLU A 121 -14.07 6.30 -5.08
C GLU A 121 -12.70 6.38 -4.37
N TYR A 122 -12.14 5.25 -3.92
CA TYR A 122 -10.81 5.17 -3.32
C TYR A 122 -9.81 4.45 -4.23
N CYS A 123 -10.24 3.93 -5.38
CA CYS A 123 -9.35 3.29 -6.34
C CYS A 123 -8.58 4.34 -7.15
N MET A 124 -7.26 4.30 -7.01
CA MET A 124 -6.33 5.23 -7.63
C MET A 124 -5.40 4.49 -8.59
N LEU A 125 -4.91 5.14 -9.65
CA LEU A 125 -3.93 4.58 -10.60
C LEU A 125 -2.78 5.56 -10.82
N LYS A 126 -1.56 5.02 -10.84
CA LYS A 126 -0.38 5.71 -11.37
C LYS A 126 0.31 4.85 -12.40
N LEU A 127 0.45 5.37 -13.63
CA LEU A 127 1.35 4.80 -14.63
C LEU A 127 2.80 5.11 -14.26
N LEU A 128 3.66 4.10 -14.37
CA LEU A 128 5.09 4.20 -14.04
C LEU A 128 5.97 4.24 -15.28
N GLN A 129 5.40 3.86 -16.42
CA GLN A 129 5.99 3.91 -17.75
C GLN A 129 5.19 4.85 -18.66
N SER A 130 5.84 5.33 -19.72
CA SER A 130 5.22 6.26 -20.69
C SER A 130 4.20 5.56 -21.59
N GLU A 131 4.33 4.24 -21.78
CA GLU A 131 3.43 3.44 -22.59
C GLU A 131 2.16 3.12 -21.80
N LYS A 132 1.00 3.40 -22.41
CA LYS A 132 -0.30 3.09 -21.83
C LYS A 132 -0.62 1.61 -22.10
N PRO A 133 -0.84 0.78 -21.07
CA PRO A 133 -1.25 -0.60 -21.28
C PRO A 133 -2.65 -0.66 -21.89
N GLU A 134 -2.86 -1.61 -22.81
CA GLU A 134 -4.19 -1.98 -23.31
C GLU A 134 -4.73 -3.16 -22.47
N GLY A 135 -6.00 -3.13 -22.08
CA GLY A 135 -6.67 -4.21 -21.35
C GLY A 135 -7.11 -3.84 -19.92
N ARG A 136 -7.60 -4.84 -19.17
CA ARG A 136 -8.04 -4.70 -17.78
C ARG A 136 -6.95 -5.22 -16.83
N PHE A 137 -6.69 -4.47 -15.76
CA PHE A 137 -5.84 -4.94 -14.67
C PHE A 137 -6.56 -6.03 -13.86
N SER A 138 -5.81 -7.03 -13.40
CA SER A 138 -6.31 -8.02 -12.45
C SER A 138 -5.31 -8.18 -11.31
N PHE A 139 -5.84 -8.24 -10.09
CA PHE A 139 -5.06 -8.67 -8.94
C PHE A 139 -4.85 -10.19 -8.98
N ARG A 140 -3.71 -10.65 -8.47
CA ARG A 140 -3.42 -12.08 -8.27
C ARG A 140 -4.30 -12.62 -7.14
N GLN A 141 -4.72 -13.88 -7.22
CA GLN A 141 -5.57 -14.54 -6.22
C GLN A 141 -5.27 -14.26 -4.74
N PRO A 142 -4.01 -14.22 -4.23
CA PRO A 142 -3.73 -13.93 -2.82
C PRO A 142 -4.31 -12.62 -2.28
N PHE A 143 -4.60 -11.66 -3.18
CA PHE A 143 -5.26 -10.39 -2.83
C PHE A 143 -6.69 -10.56 -2.34
N TYR A 144 -7.37 -11.61 -2.77
CA TYR A 144 -8.72 -11.90 -2.31
C TYR A 144 -8.65 -12.93 -1.20
N SER A 145 -9.35 -12.67 -0.09
CA SER A 145 -9.69 -13.73 0.85
C SER A 145 -10.47 -14.81 0.09
N GLN A 146 -10.11 -16.08 0.30
CA GLN A 146 -10.91 -17.19 -0.24
C GLN A 146 -12.25 -17.19 0.51
N ASP A 147 -13.29 -16.64 -0.13
CA ASP A 147 -14.61 -17.28 -0.36
C ASP A 147 -15.72 -16.23 -0.53
N THR A 148 -16.25 -16.13 -1.75
CA THR A 148 -17.68 -16.37 -2.01
C THR A 148 -17.82 -17.05 -3.37
N ASP A 149 -17.49 -18.34 -3.45
CA ASP A 149 -18.23 -19.22 -4.35
C ASP A 149 -19.43 -19.72 -3.54
N ASN A 150 -20.58 -19.11 -3.76
CA ASN A 150 -21.88 -19.56 -3.25
C ASN A 150 -22.87 -19.52 -4.41
N GLY A 151 -22.72 -20.47 -5.34
CA GLY A 151 -23.78 -20.94 -6.24
C GLY A 151 -23.99 -20.13 -7.52
#